data_AF-A0A3A8EL71-F1
#
_entry.id   AF-A0A3A8EL71-F1
#
_cell.length_a   1.000
_cell.length_b   1.000
_cell.length_c   1.000
_cell.angle_alpha   90.00
_cell.angle_beta   90.00
_cell.angle_gamma   90.00
#
_symmetry.space_group_name_H-M   'P 1'
#
loop_
_entity.id
_entity.type
_entity.pdbx_description
1 polymer ?
#
loop_
_entity_poly.entity_id
_entity_poly.type
_entity_poly.pdbx_seq_one_letter_code
_entity_poly.pdbx_strand_id
1 'polypeptide(L)'
;MMWIGKRDFKDMWKQGFLALTVVSFVGCSTFPLHEEQKKAPKKPSEPAKKTVQTPDGVKITPYQQDEIKRKQMRVVVPEQKPQQQFNDGRSLPAFKNLIQQTQTAYSQQKWDDAERFALQAQRLAPQAAETFMYLALVANQKGQYSSAESLARRGLSYAQSAPMKKQLWQAILVAGQKQNRVQTVQQAQQALKSL
;
A
#
# COMPACT_ATOMS: atom_id res chain seq x y z
N MET A 1 -1.93 52.95 50.90
CA MET A 1 -2.89 52.31 49.97
C MET A 1 -2.19 52.19 48.63
N MET A 2 -2.04 51.07 47.94
CA MET A 2 -2.67 49.76 48.03
C MET A 2 -1.74 48.79 47.26
N TRP A 3 -1.38 47.68 47.89
CA TRP A 3 -0.81 46.49 47.24
C TRP A 3 -1.92 45.72 46.52
N ILE A 4 -1.73 45.33 45.26
CA ILE A 4 -2.39 44.20 44.56
C ILE A 4 -1.37 43.76 43.49
N GLY A 5 -0.90 42.52 43.37
CA GLY A 5 -1.41 41.23 43.79
C GLY A 5 -1.22 40.28 42.60
N LYS A 6 -0.15 39.47 42.64
CA LYS A 6 0.12 38.38 41.69
C LYS A 6 -1.09 37.43 41.70
N ARG A 7 -1.63 37.10 40.53
CA ARG A 7 -2.63 36.04 40.37
C ARG A 7 -1.94 34.80 39.80
N ASP A 8 -1.82 33.80 40.67
CA ASP A 8 -1.35 32.46 40.36
C ASP A 8 -2.35 31.73 39.43
N PHE A 9 -1.86 31.27 38.29
CA PHE A 9 -2.62 30.61 37.22
C PHE A 9 -2.62 29.07 37.35
N LYS A 10 -2.34 28.56 38.54
CA LYS A 10 -1.96 27.16 38.75
C LYS A 10 -2.84 26.55 39.83
N ASP A 11 -4.12 26.32 39.55
CA ASP A 11 -5.00 25.40 40.31
C ASP A 11 -6.39 25.26 39.65
N MET A 12 -6.45 24.99 38.34
CA MET A 12 -7.73 24.70 37.67
C MET A 12 -7.63 23.54 36.68
N TRP A 13 -6.84 22.52 37.03
CA TRP A 13 -6.77 21.27 36.28
C TRP A 13 -6.53 20.06 37.19
N LYS A 14 -7.27 20.02 38.29
CA LYS A 14 -7.43 18.82 39.11
C LYS A 14 -8.91 18.69 39.47
N GLN A 15 -9.40 17.47 39.32
CA GLN A 15 -10.71 16.95 39.72
C GLN A 15 -11.81 17.03 38.66
N GLY A 16 -12.05 15.87 38.05
CA GLY A 16 -13.16 15.58 37.14
C GLY A 16 -13.11 14.13 36.67
N PHE A 17 -12.86 13.20 37.59
CA PHE A 17 -13.10 11.77 37.37
C PHE A 17 -14.62 11.55 37.28
N LEU A 18 -15.12 11.07 36.16
CA LEU A 18 -16.40 10.36 36.12
C LEU A 18 -16.33 9.25 35.07
N ALA A 19 -16.27 8.04 35.60
CA ALA A 19 -16.30 6.76 34.92
C ALA A 19 -17.75 6.35 34.54
N LEU A 20 -17.87 5.23 33.82
CA LEU A 20 -19.09 4.55 33.31
C LEU A 20 -19.67 5.17 32.02
N THR A 21 -19.89 4.46 30.92
CA THR A 21 -20.18 3.03 30.71
C THR A 21 -19.68 2.59 29.32
N VAL A 22 -19.19 1.35 29.27
CA VAL A 22 -18.80 0.60 28.09
C VAL A 22 -20.05 0.09 27.38
N VAL A 23 -20.20 0.37 26.08
CA VAL A 23 -21.05 -0.41 25.17
C VAL A 23 -20.16 -0.94 24.05
N SER A 24 -19.75 -2.19 24.20
CA SER A 24 -19.02 -2.97 23.20
C SER A 24 -20.02 -3.47 22.16
N PHE A 25 -20.09 -2.83 20.99
CA PHE A 25 -20.73 -3.44 19.82
C PHE A 25 -19.70 -4.31 19.10
N VAL A 26 -19.74 -5.62 19.42
CA VAL A 26 -19.03 -6.66 18.67
C VAL A 26 -19.82 -6.93 17.39
N GLY A 27 -19.28 -6.47 16.26
CA GLY A 27 -19.80 -6.76 14.93
C GLY A 27 -18.68 -7.24 14.01
N CYS A 28 -18.01 -8.34 14.39
CA CYS A 28 -17.15 -9.08 13.48
C CYS A 28 -18.03 -9.93 12.56
N SER A 29 -18.27 -9.48 11.32
CA SER A 29 -18.65 -10.40 10.24
C SER A 29 -17.41 -11.18 9.82
N THR A 30 -17.23 -12.32 10.48
CA THR A 30 -16.22 -13.31 10.12
C THR A 30 -16.61 -13.92 8.77
N PHE A 31 -15.98 -13.47 7.69
CA PHE A 31 -15.88 -14.30 6.50
C PHE A 31 -15.17 -15.60 6.92
N PRO A 32 -15.67 -16.79 6.55
CA PRO A 32 -14.95 -18.02 6.84
C PRO A 32 -13.60 -17.96 6.13
N LEU A 33 -12.57 -17.72 6.92
CA LEU A 33 -11.20 -18.02 6.57
C LEU A 33 -11.21 -19.52 6.29
N HIS A 34 -10.97 -19.88 5.04
CA HIS A 34 -10.66 -21.25 4.66
C HIS A 34 -9.45 -21.64 5.52
N GLU A 35 -9.66 -22.43 6.56
CA GLU A 35 -8.59 -23.14 7.23
C GLU A 35 -7.96 -24.02 6.16
N GLU A 36 -6.86 -23.54 5.59
CA GLU A 36 -5.89 -24.39 4.94
C GLU A 36 -5.30 -25.27 6.04
N GLN A 37 -6.05 -26.31 6.42
CA GLN A 37 -5.53 -27.43 7.17
C GLN A 37 -4.30 -27.91 6.40
N LYS A 38 -3.13 -27.64 6.97
CA LYS A 38 -1.88 -28.33 6.65
C LYS A 38 -2.08 -29.82 6.94
N LYS A 39 -2.74 -30.53 6.02
CA LYS A 39 -2.60 -31.97 5.89
C LYS A 39 -1.22 -32.18 5.27
N ALA A 40 -0.33 -32.77 6.07
CA ALA A 40 0.86 -33.42 5.56
C ALA A 40 0.48 -34.24 4.31
N PRO A 41 1.30 -34.20 3.25
CA PRO A 41 1.00 -34.93 2.03
C PRO A 41 0.89 -36.42 2.35
N LYS A 42 -0.33 -36.96 2.32
CA LYS A 42 -0.53 -38.40 2.30
C LYS A 42 0.14 -38.91 1.03
N LYS A 43 1.09 -39.85 1.19
CA LYS A 43 1.64 -40.66 0.10
C LYS A 43 0.50 -41.07 -0.84
N PRO A 44 0.61 -40.87 -2.16
CA PRO A 44 -0.30 -41.48 -3.11
C PRO A 44 -0.26 -43.00 -2.92
N SER A 45 -1.39 -43.55 -2.49
CA SER A 45 -1.67 -44.97 -2.59
C SER A 45 -1.69 -45.35 -4.08
N GLU A 46 -0.91 -46.37 -4.41
CA GLU A 46 -0.82 -47.02 -5.72
C GLU A 46 -2.21 -47.27 -6.35
N PRO A 47 -2.43 -46.96 -7.63
CA PRO A 47 -3.73 -47.18 -8.27
C PRO A 47 -3.93 -48.68 -8.53
N ALA A 48 -4.83 -49.30 -7.77
CA ALA A 48 -5.36 -50.62 -8.09
C ALA A 48 -6.06 -50.57 -9.45
N LYS A 49 -5.55 -51.33 -10.43
CA LYS A 49 -6.14 -51.49 -11.77
C LYS A 49 -7.59 -51.98 -11.63
N LYS A 50 -8.56 -51.13 -11.99
CA LYS A 50 -9.96 -51.54 -12.18
C LYS A 50 -10.25 -51.60 -13.67
N THR A 51 -10.31 -52.82 -14.20
CA THR A 51 -10.86 -53.08 -15.53
C THR A 51 -12.38 -53.12 -15.41
N VAL A 52 -13.07 -52.14 -15.99
CA VAL A 52 -14.53 -52.15 -16.10
C VAL A 52 -14.88 -52.82 -17.43
N GLN A 53 -15.66 -53.90 -17.40
CA GLN A 53 -16.18 -54.56 -18.60
C GLN A 53 -17.62 -54.13 -18.83
N THR A 54 -17.91 -53.60 -20.01
CA THR A 54 -19.24 -53.21 -20.51
C THR A 54 -19.77 -54.36 -21.40
N PRO A 55 -21.09 -54.65 -21.44
CA PRO A 55 -21.63 -55.91 -21.98
C PRO A 55 -21.31 -56.27 -23.45
N ASP A 56 -20.80 -55.35 -24.27
CA ASP A 56 -20.44 -55.60 -25.67
C ASP A 56 -18.96 -55.94 -25.91
N GLY A 57 -18.24 -56.43 -24.90
CA GLY A 57 -16.87 -56.95 -25.09
C GLY A 57 -15.80 -55.89 -25.40
N VAL A 58 -16.13 -54.60 -25.32
CA VAL A 58 -15.18 -53.50 -25.52
C VAL A 58 -14.41 -53.24 -24.22
N LYS A 59 -13.10 -53.51 -24.23
CA LYS A 59 -12.19 -53.23 -23.09
C LYS A 59 -11.70 -51.79 -23.16
N ILE A 60 -12.25 -50.90 -22.33
CA ILE A 60 -11.72 -49.56 -22.13
C ILE A 60 -10.51 -49.68 -21.21
N THR A 61 -9.31 -49.54 -21.77
CA THR A 61 -8.09 -49.39 -20.97
C THR A 61 -7.80 -47.90 -20.88
N PRO A 62 -7.96 -47.25 -19.71
CA PRO A 62 -7.59 -45.85 -19.57
C PRO A 62 -6.10 -45.70 -19.89
N TYR A 63 -5.75 -44.75 -20.75
CA TYR A 63 -4.35 -44.41 -20.99
C TYR A 63 -3.74 -43.87 -19.69
N GLN A 64 -2.58 -44.39 -19.30
CA GLN A 64 -1.83 -43.79 -18.21
C GLN A 64 -1.28 -42.44 -18.70
N GLN A 65 -1.71 -41.37 -18.03
CA GLN A 65 -1.18 -40.04 -18.26
C GLN A 65 0.10 -39.91 -17.44
N ASP A 66 1.25 -39.77 -18.11
CA ASP A 66 2.50 -39.52 -17.42
C ASP A 66 2.38 -38.23 -16.57
N GLU A 67 2.65 -38.34 -15.27
CA GLU A 67 2.63 -37.18 -14.38
C GLU A 67 3.66 -36.14 -14.83
N ILE A 68 3.21 -34.89 -14.98
CA ILE A 68 4.07 -33.76 -15.33
C ILE A 68 5.08 -33.55 -14.19
N LYS A 69 6.32 -33.99 -14.40
CA LYS A 69 7.42 -33.79 -13.44
C LYS A 69 7.78 -32.30 -13.37
N ARG A 70 7.43 -31.65 -12.25
CA ARG A 70 7.81 -30.27 -11.94
C ARG A 70 9.32 -30.19 -11.74
N LYS A 71 10.07 -29.84 -12.80
CA LYS A 71 11.50 -29.51 -12.68
C LYS A 71 11.61 -28.11 -12.07
N GLN A 72 12.38 -27.99 -10.99
CA GLN A 72 12.74 -26.71 -10.39
C GLN A 72 13.64 -25.96 -11.38
N MET A 73 13.06 -25.07 -12.18
CA MET A 73 13.84 -24.15 -13.00
C MET A 73 14.49 -23.14 -12.06
N ARG A 74 15.82 -23.12 -12.00
CA ARG A 74 16.55 -22.03 -11.32
C ARG A 74 16.33 -20.76 -12.12
N VAL A 75 15.41 -19.91 -11.66
CA VAL A 75 15.25 -18.55 -12.19
C VAL A 75 16.49 -17.78 -11.78
N VAL A 76 17.45 -17.65 -12.70
CA VAL A 76 18.57 -16.72 -12.54
C VAL A 76 17.99 -15.32 -12.70
N VAL A 77 17.65 -14.67 -11.58
CA VAL A 77 17.25 -13.26 -11.60
C VAL A 77 18.48 -12.44 -11.95
N PRO A 78 18.51 -11.71 -13.08
CA PRO A 78 19.66 -10.88 -13.43
C PRO A 78 19.89 -9.80 -12.37
N GLU A 79 21.16 -9.52 -12.04
CA GLU A 79 21.52 -8.47 -11.10
C GLU A 79 20.94 -7.11 -11.56
N GLN A 80 20.09 -6.53 -10.70
CA GLN A 80 19.46 -5.24 -10.97
C GLN A 80 20.48 -4.13 -10.73
N LYS A 81 20.90 -3.46 -11.81
CA LYS A 81 21.79 -2.30 -11.72
C LYS A 81 21.13 -1.20 -10.89
N PRO A 82 21.87 -0.52 -9.98
CA PRO A 82 21.30 0.39 -8.98
C PRO A 82 20.64 1.66 -9.56
N GLN A 83 20.86 1.98 -10.85
CA GLN A 83 20.30 3.16 -11.51
C GLN A 83 19.87 2.82 -12.94
N GLN A 84 18.66 2.29 -13.08
CA GLN A 84 18.01 2.18 -14.39
C GLN A 84 17.40 3.53 -14.74
N GLN A 85 17.90 4.18 -15.80
CA GLN A 85 17.24 5.35 -16.39
C GLN A 85 16.15 4.84 -17.34
N PHE A 86 14.89 5.09 -16.99
CA PHE A 86 13.76 4.72 -17.82
C PHE A 86 13.43 5.86 -18.78
N ASN A 87 13.21 5.54 -20.06
CA ASN A 87 12.51 6.45 -20.99
C ASN A 87 11.01 6.37 -20.69
N ASP A 88 10.61 6.91 -19.55
CA ASP A 88 9.28 6.76 -18.97
C ASP A 88 8.40 8.00 -19.18
N GLY A 89 8.75 8.88 -20.13
CA GLY A 89 7.96 10.06 -20.47
C GLY A 89 8.21 11.28 -19.58
N ARG A 90 9.02 11.20 -18.53
CA ARG A 90 9.35 12.34 -17.65
C ARG A 90 10.08 13.49 -18.36
N SER A 91 10.82 13.19 -19.43
CA SER A 91 11.57 14.19 -20.21
C SER A 91 10.67 15.00 -21.14
N LEU A 92 9.43 14.55 -21.39
CA LEU A 92 8.50 15.19 -22.31
C LEU A 92 8.13 16.61 -21.80
N PRO A 93 8.14 17.64 -22.68
CA PRO A 93 7.75 18.99 -22.27
C PRO A 93 6.30 19.06 -21.79
N ALA A 94 5.40 18.27 -22.39
CA ALA A 94 4.01 18.17 -21.95
C ALA A 94 3.90 17.64 -20.50
N PHE A 95 4.71 16.65 -20.12
CA PHE A 95 4.76 16.14 -18.76
C PHE A 95 5.26 17.21 -17.78
N LYS A 96 6.37 17.88 -18.11
CA LYS A 96 6.94 18.95 -17.28
C LYS A 96 5.94 20.08 -17.03
N ASN A 97 5.22 20.49 -18.08
CA ASN A 97 4.19 21.52 -17.97
C ASN A 97 3.04 21.08 -17.05
N LEU A 98 2.59 19.82 -17.14
CA LEU A 98 1.54 19.28 -16.27
C LEU A 98 1.99 19.18 -14.81
N ILE A 99 3.24 18.78 -14.53
CA ILE A 99 3.78 18.77 -13.17
C ILE A 99 3.87 20.20 -12.61
N GLN A 100 4.32 21.17 -13.42
CA GLN A 100 4.35 22.57 -13.01
C GLN A 100 2.94 23.09 -12.66
N GLN A 101 1.95 22.80 -13.50
CA GLN A 101 0.55 23.14 -13.24
C GLN A 101 0.01 22.47 -11.98
N THR A 102 0.36 21.19 -11.77
CA THR A 102 0.02 20.45 -10.55
C THR A 102 0.59 21.14 -9.31
N GLN A 103 1.86 21.53 -9.34
CA GLN A 103 2.52 22.23 -8.23
C GLN A 103 1.86 23.57 -7.94
N THR A 104 1.56 24.36 -8.98
CA THR A 104 0.87 25.66 -8.84
C THR A 104 -0.55 25.49 -8.30
N ALA A 105 -1.31 24.51 -8.78
CA ALA A 105 -2.65 24.24 -8.27
C ALA A 105 -2.61 23.77 -6.81
N TYR A 106 -1.65 22.92 -6.46
CA TYR A 106 -1.46 22.43 -5.09
C TYR A 106 -1.10 23.57 -4.13
N SER A 107 -0.18 24.48 -4.50
CA SER A 107 0.17 25.62 -3.66
C SER A 107 -0.98 26.61 -3.48
N GLN A 108 -1.87 26.70 -4.47
CA GLN A 108 -3.10 27.49 -4.42
C GLN A 108 -4.26 26.77 -3.69
N GLN A 109 -4.04 25.59 -3.12
CA GLN A 109 -5.06 24.77 -2.47
C GLN A 109 -6.20 24.33 -3.40
N LYS A 110 -5.99 24.38 -4.73
CA LYS A 110 -6.92 23.90 -5.74
C LYS A 110 -6.72 22.40 -5.92
N TRP A 111 -7.22 21.62 -4.97
CA TRP A 111 -6.97 20.18 -4.87
C TRP A 111 -7.47 19.41 -6.10
N ASP A 112 -8.66 19.74 -6.60
CA ASP A 112 -9.25 19.04 -7.75
C ASP A 112 -8.47 19.34 -9.05
N ASP A 113 -8.00 20.58 -9.22
CA ASP A 113 -7.12 20.93 -10.35
C ASP A 113 -5.78 20.21 -10.27
N ALA A 114 -5.16 20.21 -9.09
CA ALA A 114 -3.89 19.51 -8.85
C ALA A 114 -4.01 18.02 -9.14
N GLU A 115 -5.08 17.37 -8.67
CA GLU A 115 -5.36 15.97 -8.95
C GLU A 115 -5.54 15.73 -10.46
N ARG A 116 -6.34 16.55 -11.14
CA ARG A 116 -6.57 16.43 -12.57
C ARG A 116 -5.28 16.54 -13.38
N PHE A 117 -4.44 17.54 -13.11
CA PHE A 117 -3.16 17.70 -13.80
C PHE A 117 -2.21 16.54 -13.49
N ALA A 118 -2.16 16.06 -12.24
CA ALA A 118 -1.34 14.92 -11.87
C ALA A 118 -1.81 13.64 -12.58
N LEU A 119 -3.12 13.38 -12.67
CA LEU A 119 -3.67 12.23 -13.40
C LEU A 119 -3.38 12.31 -14.91
N GLN A 120 -3.41 13.51 -15.49
CA GLN A 120 -2.99 13.72 -16.88
C GLN A 120 -1.50 13.42 -17.05
N ALA A 121 -0.65 13.88 -16.12
CA ALA A 121 0.78 13.60 -16.12
C ALA A 121 1.05 12.09 -16.01
N GLN A 122 0.26 11.36 -15.21
CA GLN A 122 0.39 9.91 -15.05
C GLN A 122 0.20 9.15 -16.37
N ARG A 123 -0.68 9.63 -17.26
CA ARG A 123 -0.93 9.01 -18.57
C ARG A 123 0.28 9.15 -19.50
N LEU A 124 1.04 10.24 -19.35
CA LEU A 124 2.25 10.47 -20.13
C LEU A 124 3.46 9.75 -19.53
N ALA A 125 3.53 9.66 -18.20
CA ALA A 125 4.63 9.04 -17.48
C ALA A 125 4.14 8.15 -16.32
N PRO A 126 3.76 6.89 -16.59
CA PRO A 126 3.13 6.02 -15.60
C PRO A 126 4.06 5.54 -14.48
N GLN A 127 5.37 5.70 -14.67
CA GLN A 127 6.40 5.36 -13.69
C GLN A 127 7.00 6.61 -13.02
N ALA A 128 6.44 7.80 -13.23
CA ALA A 128 6.94 9.01 -12.58
C ALA A 128 6.59 9.05 -11.09
N ALA A 129 7.61 8.99 -10.23
CA ALA A 129 7.44 9.08 -8.78
C ALA A 129 6.77 10.40 -8.35
N GLU A 130 7.08 11.49 -9.04
CA GLU A 130 6.58 12.84 -8.75
C GLU A 130 5.06 12.96 -8.94
N THR A 131 4.50 12.26 -9.94
CA THR A 131 3.06 12.18 -10.12
C THR A 131 2.37 11.52 -8.94
N PHE A 132 2.88 10.38 -8.48
CA PHE A 132 2.32 9.68 -7.32
C PHE A 132 2.52 10.47 -6.02
N MET A 133 3.62 11.22 -5.90
CA MET A 133 3.84 12.13 -4.77
C MET A 133 2.73 13.17 -4.71
N TYR A 134 2.47 13.91 -5.79
CA TYR A 134 1.41 14.93 -5.79
C TYR A 134 0.02 14.34 -5.58
N LEU A 135 -0.30 13.20 -6.19
CA LEU A 135 -1.57 12.52 -5.93
C LEU A 135 -1.73 12.14 -4.46
N ALA A 136 -0.67 11.63 -3.81
CA ALA A 136 -0.69 11.29 -2.39
C ALA A 136 -0.85 12.53 -1.49
N LEU A 137 -0.16 13.62 -1.83
CA LEU A 137 -0.29 14.89 -1.11
C LEU A 137 -1.71 15.46 -1.22
N VAL A 138 -2.27 15.49 -2.43
CA VAL A 138 -3.65 15.94 -2.66
C VAL A 138 -4.65 15.04 -1.93
N ALA A 139 -4.49 13.72 -1.99
CA ALA A 139 -5.36 12.78 -1.27
C ALA A 139 -5.32 13.01 0.26
N ASN A 140 -4.15 13.32 0.83
CA ASN A 140 -4.04 13.71 2.23
C ASN A 140 -4.83 14.99 2.55
N GLN A 141 -4.79 16.00 1.68
CA GLN A 141 -5.57 17.24 1.86
C GLN A 141 -7.08 16.99 1.74
N LYS A 142 -7.48 16.08 0.84
CA LYS A 142 -8.88 15.69 0.64
C LYS A 142 -9.42 14.72 1.70
N GLY A 143 -8.63 14.35 2.70
CA GLY A 143 -9.01 13.40 3.75
C GLY A 143 -9.05 11.93 3.30
N GLN A 144 -8.56 11.63 2.10
CA GLN A 144 -8.51 10.29 1.51
C GLN A 144 -7.22 9.57 1.92
N TYR A 145 -7.04 9.36 3.22
CA TYR A 145 -5.76 8.91 3.79
C TYR A 145 -5.33 7.51 3.34
N SER A 146 -6.28 6.58 3.15
CA SER A 146 -5.98 5.23 2.63
C SER A 146 -5.43 5.29 1.21
N SER A 147 -6.05 6.11 0.35
CA SER A 147 -5.58 6.38 -1.00
C SER A 147 -4.21 7.05 -0.98
N ALA A 148 -4.01 8.06 -0.14
CA ALA A 148 -2.74 8.76 0.02
C ALA A 148 -1.59 7.81 0.38
N GLU A 149 -1.81 6.90 1.32
CA GLU A 149 -0.82 5.88 1.68
C GLU A 149 -0.48 4.98 0.47
N SER A 150 -1.49 4.46 -0.23
CA SER A 150 -1.29 3.56 -1.38
C SER A 150 -0.53 4.25 -2.53
N LEU A 151 -0.87 5.50 -2.83
CA LEU A 151 -0.24 6.32 -3.86
C LEU A 151 1.21 6.62 -3.48
N ALA A 152 1.47 7.01 -2.24
CA ALA A 152 2.83 7.28 -1.79
C ALA A 152 3.72 6.03 -1.81
N ARG A 153 3.18 4.86 -1.41
CA ARG A 153 3.89 3.58 -1.52
C ARG A 153 4.21 3.22 -2.97
N ARG A 154 3.29 3.47 -3.90
CA ARG A 154 3.54 3.32 -5.34
C ARG A 154 4.59 4.32 -5.84
N GLY A 155 4.59 5.56 -5.35
CA GLY A 155 5.65 6.52 -5.64
C GLY A 155 7.02 6.04 -5.15
N LEU A 156 7.08 5.40 -3.98
CA LEU A 156 8.33 4.90 -3.40
C LEU A 156 9.02 3.84 -4.26
N SER A 157 8.26 3.00 -4.97
CA SER A 157 8.85 1.99 -5.87
C SER A 157 9.56 2.62 -7.07
N TYR A 158 9.22 3.86 -7.44
CA TYR A 158 9.82 4.58 -8.56
C TYR A 158 10.80 5.68 -8.13
N ALA A 159 10.84 6.00 -6.84
CA ALA A 159 11.66 7.08 -6.30
C ALA A 159 13.14 6.66 -6.24
N GLN A 160 13.97 7.34 -7.02
CA GLN A 160 15.41 7.07 -7.07
C GLN A 160 16.20 7.93 -6.07
N SER A 161 15.76 9.17 -5.82
CA SER A 161 16.49 10.13 -4.98
C SER A 161 16.01 10.10 -3.51
N ALA A 162 16.95 10.33 -2.59
CA ALA A 162 16.66 10.49 -1.16
C ALA A 162 15.61 11.58 -0.86
N PRO A 163 15.66 12.80 -1.43
CA PRO A 163 14.64 13.83 -1.17
C PRO A 163 13.24 13.40 -1.61
N MET A 164 13.10 12.71 -2.75
CA MET A 164 11.80 12.20 -3.21
C MET A 164 11.25 11.14 -2.26
N LYS A 165 12.10 10.18 -1.83
CA LYS A 165 11.71 9.18 -0.83
C LYS A 165 11.25 9.83 0.47
N LYS A 166 11.95 10.88 0.93
CA LYS A 166 11.59 11.64 2.13
C LYS A 166 10.18 12.24 2.03
N GLN A 167 9.87 12.90 0.91
CA GLN A 167 8.53 13.49 0.69
C GLN A 167 7.42 12.43 0.71
N LEU A 168 7.65 11.29 0.05
CA LEU A 168 6.68 10.19 0.03
C LEU A 168 6.48 9.57 1.41
N TRP A 169 7.54 9.36 2.19
CA TRP A 169 7.42 8.88 3.56
C TRP A 169 6.73 9.88 4.49
N GLN A 170 6.92 11.20 4.27
CA GLN A 170 6.15 12.23 4.98
C GLN A 170 4.65 12.12 4.65
N ALA A 171 4.29 11.90 3.38
CA ALA A 171 2.90 11.68 2.99
C ALA A 171 2.30 10.43 3.65
N ILE A 172 3.05 9.33 3.72
CA ILE A 172 2.64 8.09 4.43
C ILE A 172 2.49 8.34 5.93
N LEU A 173 3.40 9.12 6.53
CA LEU A 173 3.34 9.45 7.95
C LEU A 173 2.05 10.20 8.30
N VAL A 174 1.71 11.23 7.52
CA VAL A 174 0.48 12.00 7.69
C VAL A 174 -0.74 11.10 7.52
N ALA A 175 -0.77 10.28 6.47
CA ALA A 175 -1.85 9.34 6.21
C ALA A 175 -2.01 8.31 7.35
N GLY A 176 -0.90 7.79 7.88
CA GLY A 176 -0.90 6.82 8.99
C GLY A 176 -1.37 7.42 10.30
N GLN A 177 -0.95 8.66 10.61
CA GLN A 177 -1.40 9.39 11.79
C GLN A 177 -2.91 9.64 11.74
N LYS A 178 -3.42 10.09 10.60
CA LYS A 178 -4.86 10.37 10.42
C LYS A 178 -5.73 9.13 10.42
N GLN A 179 -5.19 7.98 10.01
CA GLN A 179 -5.86 6.68 10.09
C GLN A 179 -5.68 5.97 11.45
N ASN A 180 -4.96 6.56 12.41
CA ASN A 180 -4.59 5.92 13.68
C ASN A 180 -3.86 4.57 13.52
N ARG A 181 -3.08 4.41 12.43
CA ARG A 181 -2.31 3.19 12.14
C ARG A 181 -0.90 3.30 12.69
N VAL A 182 -0.73 2.87 13.95
CA VAL A 182 0.55 2.94 14.67
C VAL A 182 1.70 2.27 13.91
N GLN A 183 1.45 1.11 13.28
CA GLN A 183 2.46 0.39 12.50
C GLN A 183 2.97 1.21 11.31
N THR A 184 2.06 1.83 10.54
CA THR A 184 2.41 2.70 9.40
C THR A 184 3.20 3.93 9.86
N VAL A 185 2.81 4.53 10.99
CA VAL A 185 3.50 5.69 11.58
C VAL A 185 4.92 5.32 11.98
N GLN A 186 5.11 4.21 12.69
CA GLN A 186 6.44 3.73 13.10
C GLN A 186 7.33 3.42 11.90
N GLN A 187 6.79 2.71 10.88
CA GLN A 187 7.50 2.41 9.64
C GLN A 187 7.98 3.69 8.96
N ALA A 188 7.09 4.68 8.80
CA ALA A 188 7.42 5.93 8.14
C ALA A 188 8.48 6.74 8.94
N GLN A 189 8.37 6.79 10.27
CA GLN A 189 9.36 7.44 11.12
C GLN A 189 10.74 6.77 11.04
N GLN A 190 10.78 5.44 11.03
CA GLN A 190 12.03 4.70 10.89
C GLN A 190 12.68 4.97 9.52
N ALA A 191 11.89 4.93 8.45
CA ALA A 191 12.40 5.20 7.10
C ALA A 191 12.95 6.63 6.97
N LEU A 192 12.26 7.62 7.55
CA LEU A 192 12.71 9.02 7.55
C LEU A 192 14.01 9.25 8.32
N LYS A 193 14.31 8.43 9.34
CA LYS A 193 15.58 8.48 10.08
C LYS A 193 16.74 7.83 9.31
N SER A 194 16.45 6.91 8.40
CA SER A 194 17.45 6.17 7.63
C SER A 194 17.87 6.82 6.30
N LEU A 195 17.19 7.89 5.89
CA LEU A 195 17.41 8.62 4.64
C LEU A 195 18.30 9.84 4.85
#